data_AF-A0A382GFJ0-F1
#
_entry.id   AF-A0A382GFJ0-F1
#
_cell.length_a   1.000
_cell.length_b   1.000
_cell.length_c   1.000
_cell.angle_alpha   90.00
_cell.angle_beta   90.00
_cell.angle_gamma   90.00
#
_symmetry.space_group_name_H-M   'P 1'
#
loop_
_entity.id
_entity.type
_entity.pdbx_description
1 polymer ?
#
loop_
_entity_poly.entity_id
_entity_poly.type
_entity_poly.pdbx_seq_one_letter_code
_entity_poly.pdbx_strand_id
1 'polypeptide(L)' 'MMRNNLNIPEKHIVNGGLYDRGTCDSYYRRGIKPHYFPYGTYHGKRVTDLTPYQIKIYMKGYNDNEKDGFYKEW' A
#
# COMPACT_ATOMS: atom_id res chain seq x y z
N MET A 1 -20.02 -7.36 -4.88
CA MET A 1 -18.69 -6.96 -4.37
C MET A 1 -17.62 -7.71 -5.16
N MET A 2 -16.92 -7.02 -6.07
CA MET A 2 -15.86 -7.61 -6.90
C MET A 2 -14.64 -7.94 -6.02
N ARG A 3 -14.46 -9.21 -5.65
CA ARG A 3 -13.24 -9.69 -5.00
C ARG A 3 -12.15 -9.75 -6.07
N ASN A 4 -11.36 -8.69 -6.19
CA ASN A 4 -10.28 -8.61 -7.17
C ASN A 4 -9.15 -9.60 -6.83
N ASN A 5 -8.94 -10.55 -7.74
CA ASN A 5 -8.04 -11.73 -7.74
C ASN A 5 -6.51 -11.46 -7.63
N LEU A 6 -6.04 -10.44 -6.91
CA LEU A 6 -4.60 -10.36 -6.61
C LEU A 6 -4.29 -11.27 -5.40
N ASN A 7 -3.49 -12.31 -5.61
CA ASN A 7 -2.89 -13.09 -4.54
C ASN A 7 -1.74 -12.28 -3.90
N ILE A 8 -2.10 -11.38 -2.98
CA ILE A 8 -1.13 -10.50 -2.31
C ILE A 8 -0.36 -11.32 -1.27
N PRO A 9 0.99 -11.42 -1.37
CA PRO A 9 1.80 -12.03 -0.34
C PRO A 9 1.63 -11.33 1.01
N GLU A 10 1.57 -12.08 2.12
CA GLU A 10 1.38 -11.55 3.47
C GLU A 10 2.36 -10.42 3.82
N LYS A 11 3.62 -10.52 3.38
CA LYS A 11 4.66 -9.49 3.54
C LYS A 11 4.28 -8.10 2.99
N HIS A 12 3.27 -8.01 2.15
CA HIS A 12 2.79 -6.75 1.59
C HIS A 12 1.54 -6.22 2.31
N ILE A 13 0.87 -7.04 3.11
CA ILE A 13 -0.30 -6.70 3.91
C ILE A 13 0.13 -6.18 5.30
N VAL A 14 1.22 -6.74 5.84
CA VAL A 14 1.80 -6.31 7.12
C VAL A 14 2.35 -4.88 7.06
N ASN A 15 2.58 -4.29 8.24
CA ASN A 15 3.07 -2.92 8.38
C ASN A 15 4.36 -2.70 7.58
N GLY A 16 4.38 -1.64 6.77
CA GLY A 16 5.50 -1.35 5.89
C GLY A 16 5.44 -2.05 4.53
N GLY A 17 4.53 -3.01 4.34
CA GLY A 17 4.28 -3.71 3.08
C GLY A 17 3.60 -2.84 2.02
N LEU A 18 3.64 -3.24 0.75
CA LEU A 18 3.11 -2.43 -0.36
C LEU A 18 1.63 -2.06 -0.23
N TYR A 19 0.79 -3.02 0.16
CA TYR A 19 -0.65 -2.79 0.34
C TYR A 19 -0.88 -1.85 1.53
N ASP A 20 -0.24 -2.11 2.68
CA ASP A 20 -0.27 -1.24 3.86
C ASP A 20 0.17 0.20 3.54
N ARG A 21 1.27 0.36 2.79
CA ARG A 21 1.76 1.69 2.39
C ARG A 21 0.80 2.40 1.45
N GLY A 22 0.15 1.68 0.53
CA GLY A 22 -0.88 2.24 -0.35
C GLY A 22 -2.08 2.75 0.44
N THR A 23 -2.62 1.92 1.33
CA THR A 23 -3.73 2.29 2.22
C THR A 23 -3.37 3.48 3.11
N CYS A 24 -2.19 3.45 3.76
CA CYS A 24 -1.72 4.55 4.60
C CYS A 24 -1.54 5.86 3.84
N ASP A 25 -1.00 5.80 2.61
CA ASP A 25 -0.80 6.99 1.81
C ASP A 25 -2.15 7.61 1.39
N SER A 26 -3.15 6.81 1.03
CA SER A 26 -4.52 7.29 0.79
C SER A 26 -5.17 7.83 2.07
N TYR A 27 -5.03 7.14 3.21
CA TYR A 27 -5.57 7.55 4.50
C TYR A 27 -5.09 8.94 4.93
N TYR A 28 -3.81 9.25 4.68
CA TYR A 28 -3.23 10.57 4.92
C TYR A 28 -3.32 11.53 3.73
N ARG A 29 -4.05 11.17 2.67
CA ARG A 29 -4.22 11.92 1.41
C ARG A 29 -2.89 12.35 0.79
N ARG A 30 -1.90 11.48 0.86
CA ARG A 30 -0.62 11.63 0.19
C ARG A 30 -0.78 11.20 -1.27
N GLY A 31 -0.04 11.88 -2.15
CA GLY A 31 0.03 11.46 -3.55
C GLY A 31 0.58 10.03 -3.69
N ILE A 32 0.20 9.36 -4.78
CA ILE A 32 0.63 8.01 -5.14
C ILE A 32 2.16 7.96 -5.22
N LYS A 33 2.78 7.26 -4.27
CA LYS A 33 4.23 7.09 -4.18
C LYS A 33 4.52 5.62 -3.89
N PRO A 34 4.57 4.73 -4.89
CA PRO A 34 4.77 3.31 -4.64
C PRO A 34 6.08 3.04 -3.88
N HIS A 35 5.99 2.47 -2.68
CA HIS A 35 7.15 2.08 -1.86
C HIS A 35 6.78 1.04 -0.81
N TYR A 36 7.78 0.33 -0.30
CA TYR A 36 7.64 -0.50 0.90
C TYR A 36 8.92 -0.49 1.75
N PHE A 37 8.80 -0.98 2.98
CA PHE A 37 9.88 -1.19 3.92
C PHE A 37 9.98 -2.68 4.26
N PRO A 38 11.10 -3.35 3.97
CA PRO A 38 11.23 -4.80 4.13
C PRO A 38 11.21 -5.26 5.60
N TYR A 39 11.49 -4.37 6.55
CA TYR A 39 11.57 -4.68 7.98
C TYR A 39 10.53 -3.94 8.83
N GLY A 40 9.48 -3.40 8.22
CA GLY A 40 8.46 -2.59 8.89
C GLY A 40 8.58 -1.10 8.59
N THR A 41 7.50 -0.33 8.80
CA THR A 41 7.47 1.10 8.45
C THR A 41 8.59 1.87 9.15
N TYR A 42 9.39 2.62 8.39
CA TYR A 42 10.59 3.33 8.87
C TYR A 42 11.74 2.44 9.39
N HIS A 43 11.64 1.11 9.23
CA HIS A 43 12.73 0.18 9.55
C HIS A 43 13.42 -0.31 8.27
N GLY A 44 14.71 0.02 8.15
CA GLY A 44 15.56 -0.36 7.02
C GLY A 44 15.41 0.52 5.77
N LYS A 45 15.97 0.05 4.65
CA LYS A 45 16.00 0.82 3.40
C LYS A 45 14.63 0.82 2.75
N ARG A 46 14.10 2.03 2.50
CA ARG A 46 12.90 2.23 1.66
C ARG A 46 13.18 1.70 0.25
N VAL A 47 12.34 0.77 -0.22
CA VAL A 47 12.43 0.22 -1.57
C VAL A 47 11.41 0.92 -2.45
N THR A 48 11.89 1.55 -3.52
CA THR A 48 11.09 2.27 -4.53
C THR A 48 11.25 1.70 -5.93
N ASP A 49 12.26 0.86 -6.15
CA ASP A 49 12.42 0.10 -7.39
C ASP A 49 11.49 -1.12 -7.31
N LEU A 50 10.34 -1.00 -7.97
CA LEU A 50 9.24 -1.95 -7.85
C LEU A 50 8.89 -2.53 -9.22
N THR A 51 8.64 -3.83 -9.24
CA THR A 51 8.08 -4.50 -10.42
C THR A 51 6.65 -4.02 -10.69
N PRO A 52 6.14 -4.16 -11.93
CA PRO A 52 4.75 -3.82 -12.25
C PRO A 52 3.73 -4.54 -11.35
N TYR A 53 4.02 -5.78 -10.93
CA TYR A 53 3.19 -6.52 -9.99
C TYR A 53 3.14 -5.86 -8.61
N GLN A 54 4.30 -5.44 -8.09
CA GLN A 54 4.40 -4.74 -6.81
C GLN A 54 3.68 -3.38 -6.83
N ILE A 55 3.79 -2.65 -7.93
CA ILE A 55 3.04 -1.40 -8.12
C ILE A 55 1.52 -1.66 -8.06
N LYS A 56 1.03 -2.74 -8.70
CA LYS A 56 -0.38 -3.13 -8.62
C LYS A 56 -0.83 -3.43 -7.18
N ILE A 57 0.03 -4.05 -6.36
CA ILE A 57 -0.29 -4.30 -4.95
C ILE A 57 -0.44 -2.98 -4.18
N TYR A 58 0.49 -2.04 -4.36
CA TYR A 58 0.41 -0.71 -3.74
C TYR A 58 -0.85 0.04 -4.17
N MET A 59 -1.11 0.08 -5.47
CA MET A 59 -2.30 0.73 -6.04
C MET A 59 -3.59 0.09 -5.53
N LYS A 60 -3.60 -1.23 -5.32
CA LYS A 60 -4.76 -1.91 -4.75
C LYS A 60 -5.05 -1.43 -3.33
N GLY A 61 -4.06 -1.32 -2.46
CA GLY A 61 -4.24 -0.79 -1.10
C GLY A 61 -4.70 0.67 -1.08
N TYR A 62 -4.15 1.49 -1.99
CA TYR A 62 -4.57 2.89 -2.16
C TYR A 62 -6.03 2.99 -2.61
N ASN A 63 -6.40 2.29 -3.69
CA ASN A 63 -7.74 2.33 -4.25
C ASN A 63 -8.80 1.73 -3.32
N ASP A 64 -8.46 0.67 -2.58
CA ASP A 64 -9.36 0.08 -1.60
C ASP A 64 -9.68 1.11 -0.49
N ASN A 65 -8.69 1.85 0.00
CA ASN A 65 -8.91 2.92 0.98
C ASN A 65 -9.69 4.12 0.41
N GLU A 66 -9.36 4.57 -0.80
CA GLU A 66 -10.10 5.66 -1.47
C GLU A 66 -11.58 5.29 -1.65
N LYS A 67 -11.86 4.03 -1.97
CA LYS A 67 -13.22 3.50 -2.13
C LYS A 67 -13.96 3.43 -0.79
N ASP A 68 -13.28 3.03 0.27
CA ASP A 68 -13.85 3.00 1.62
C ASP A 68 -14.01 4.41 2.20
N GLY A 69 -13.27 5.39 1.67
CA GLY A 69 -13.35 6.79 2.08
C GLY A 69 -12.77 7.05 3.47
N PHE A 70 -11.92 6.15 3.98
CA PHE A 70 -11.28 6.31 5.27
C PHE A 70 -10.13 7.29 5.14
N TYR A 71 -10.37 8.52 5.57
CA TYR A 71 -9.36 9.55 5.65
C TYR A 71 -9.13 9.92 7.10
N LYS A 72 -7.90 10.29 7.42
CA LYS A 72 -7.68 10.91 8.71
C LYS A 72 -8.36 12.28 8.73
N GLU A 73 -9.25 12.44 9.70
CA GLU A 73 -9.85 13.72 10.07
C GLU A 73 -8.92 14.40 11.07
N TRP A 74 -8.48 15.61 10.75
CA TRP A 74 -7.57 16.42 11.55
C TRP A 74 -8.18 17.80 11.74
#